data_AF-A0A7C9IVU2-F1
#
_entry.id   AF-A0A7C9IVU2-F1
#
_cell.length_a   1.000
_cell.length_b   1.000
_cell.length_c   1.000
_cell.angle_alpha   90.00
_cell.angle_beta   90.00
_cell.angle_gamma   90.00
#
_symmetry.space_group_name_H-M   'P 1'
#
loop_
_entity.id
_entity.type
_entity.pdbx_description
1 polymer ?
#
loop_
_entity_poly.entity_id
_entity_poly.type
_entity_poly.pdbx_seq_one_letter_code
_entity_poly.pdbx_strand_id
1 'polypeptide(L)'
;MASDAHQVPVSFNDTTLTDLKAYCEFFSVDQDQLINTVLCHFLENHESADLNKLAQGYLAMGQLNEEIADEFSASEAEASRLDQ
;
A
#
# COMPACT_ATOMS: atom_id res chain seq x y z
N MET A 1 -11.90 6.60 22.09
CA MET A 1 -10.91 7.66 21.81
C MET A 1 -11.44 8.39 20.58
N ALA A 2 -11.88 9.64 20.72
CA ALA A 2 -12.34 10.40 19.56
C ALA A 2 -11.10 10.77 18.74
N SER A 3 -11.02 10.32 17.50
CA SER A 3 -9.99 10.83 16.59
C SER A 3 -10.30 12.30 16.33
N ASP A 4 -9.40 13.20 16.73
CA ASP A 4 -9.47 14.59 16.27
C ASP A 4 -9.41 14.56 14.74
N ALA A 5 -10.52 14.91 14.09
CA ALA A 5 -10.60 14.96 12.63
C ALA A 5 -9.71 16.11 12.14
N HIS A 6 -8.45 15.81 11.84
CA HIS A 6 -7.52 16.78 11.28
C HIS A 6 -7.89 17.00 9.81
N GLN A 7 -8.46 18.17 9.50
CA GLN A 7 -8.75 18.53 8.12
C GLN A 7 -7.44 18.85 7.39
N VAL A 8 -7.21 18.17 6.27
CA VAL A 8 -6.04 18.38 5.42
C VAL A 8 -6.45 19.25 4.23
N PRO A 9 -5.82 20.40 3.99
CA PRO A 9 -6.12 21.21 2.82
C PRO A 9 -5.66 20.49 1.55
N VAL A 10 -6.58 20.33 0.60
CA VAL A 10 -6.30 19.76 -0.73
C VAL A 10 -6.51 20.84 -1.78
N SER A 11 -5.56 20.96 -2.70
CA SER A 11 -5.63 21.88 -3.83
C SER A 11 -5.85 21.11 -5.12
N PHE A 12 -6.77 21.60 -5.94
CA PHE A 12 -7.03 21.10 -7.28
C PHE A 12 -6.72 22.20 -8.30
N ASN A 13 -6.31 21.80 -9.51
CA ASN A 13 -6.29 22.75 -10.61
C ASN A 13 -7.73 23.15 -11.00
N ASP A 14 -7.88 24.27 -11.71
CA ASP A 14 -9.20 24.85 -12.03
C ASP A 14 -10.09 23.89 -12.83
N THR A 15 -9.51 23.15 -13.78
CA THR A 15 -10.25 22.19 -14.60
C THR A 15 -10.82 21.07 -13.75
N THR A 16 -9.99 20.42 -12.94
CA THR A 16 -10.41 19.33 -12.05
C THR A 16 -11.43 19.78 -11.02
N LEU A 17 -11.27 20.99 -10.45
CA LEU A 17 -12.24 21.54 -9.51
C LEU A 17 -13.60 21.79 -10.16
N THR A 18 -13.61 22.27 -11.41
CA THR A 18 -14.84 22.52 -12.17
C THR A 18 -15.57 21.20 -12.45
N ASP A 19 -14.84 20.20 -12.93
CA ASP A 19 -15.41 18.88 -13.24
C ASP A 19 -15.92 18.19 -11.97
N LEU A 20 -15.18 18.29 -10.86
CA LEU A 20 -15.59 17.75 -9.55
C LEU A 20 -16.90 18.37 -9.08
N LYS A 21 -17.02 19.70 -9.13
CA LYS A 21 -18.25 20.40 -8.74
C LYS A 21 -19.43 20.02 -9.61
N ALA A 22 -19.26 20.01 -10.93
CA ALA A 22 -20.31 19.64 -11.87
C ALA A 22 -20.80 18.20 -11.61
N TYR A 23 -19.89 17.27 -11.33
CA TYR A 23 -20.23 15.90 -10.96
C TYR A 23 -21.02 15.85 -9.65
N CYS A 24 -20.53 16.52 -8.60
CA CYS A 24 -21.19 16.54 -7.29
C CYS A 24 -22.60 17.14 -7.37
N GLU A 25 -22.76 18.22 -8.13
CA GLU A 25 -24.06 18.87 -8.38
C GLU A 25 -25.01 17.94 -9.14
N PHE A 26 -24.55 17.34 -10.23
CA PHE A 26 -25.39 16.49 -11.07
C PHE A 26 -25.87 15.23 -10.34
N PHE A 27 -24.99 14.59 -9.57
CA PHE A 27 -25.31 13.35 -8.86
C PHE A 27 -25.75 13.57 -7.41
N SER A 28 -25.81 14.83 -6.93
CA SER A 28 -26.14 15.17 -5.53
C SER A 28 -25.26 14.42 -4.52
N VAL A 29 -23.97 14.37 -4.79
CA VAL A 29 -22.96 13.73 -3.93
C VAL A 29 -22.19 14.81 -3.18
N ASP A 30 -21.89 14.56 -1.90
CA ASP A 30 -21.04 15.46 -1.12
C ASP A 30 -19.59 15.44 -1.61
N GLN A 31 -19.01 16.63 -1.77
CA GLN A 31 -17.67 16.78 -2.34
C GLN A 31 -16.61 16.13 -1.45
N ASP A 32 -16.69 16.33 -0.13
CA ASP A 32 -15.70 15.78 0.81
C ASP A 32 -15.83 14.27 0.91
N GLN A 33 -17.06 13.74 0.88
CA GLN A 33 -17.31 12.30 0.82
C GLN A 33 -16.72 11.68 -0.45
N LEU A 34 -16.90 12.32 -1.61
CA LEU A 34 -16.34 11.84 -2.87
C LEU A 34 -14.80 11.84 -2.84
N ILE A 35 -14.19 12.96 -2.40
CA ILE A 35 -12.73 13.09 -2.28
C ILE A 35 -12.17 11.99 -1.36
N ASN A 36 -12.77 11.79 -0.19
CA ASN A 36 -12.35 10.75 0.75
C ASN A 36 -12.50 9.35 0.16
N THR A 37 -13.62 9.07 -0.52
CA THR A 37 -13.86 7.76 -1.16
C THR A 37 -12.82 7.46 -2.23
N VAL A 38 -12.52 8.44 -3.09
CA VAL A 38 -11.50 8.29 -4.14
C VAL A 38 -10.12 8.09 -3.54
N LEU A 39 -9.76 8.84 -2.50
CA LEU A 39 -8.48 8.68 -1.80
C LEU A 39 -8.35 7.30 -1.15
N CYS A 40 -9.37 6.84 -0.42
CA CYS A 40 -9.39 5.51 0.18
C CYS A 40 -9.23 4.42 -0.88
N HIS A 41 -10.02 4.48 -1.95
CA HIS A 41 -9.94 3.51 -3.04
C HIS A 41 -8.57 3.52 -3.73
N PHE A 42 -7.96 4.68 -3.92
CA PHE A 42 -6.62 4.77 -4.48
C PHE A 42 -5.57 4.11 -3.57
N LEU A 43 -5.62 4.41 -2.27
CA LEU A 43 -4.67 3.87 -1.29
C LEU A 43 -4.80 2.36 -1.13
N GLU A 44 -6.02 1.83 -1.01
CA GLU A 44 -6.27 0.39 -0.91
C GLU A 44 -5.74 -0.38 -2.13
N ASN A 45 -5.96 0.17 -3.33
CA ASN A 45 -5.46 -0.45 -4.56
C ASN A 45 -3.92 -0.37 -4.66
N HIS A 46 -3.32 0.71 -4.15
CA HIS A 46 -1.86 0.85 -4.19
C HIS A 46 -1.17 -0.04 -3.14
N GLU A 47 -1.70 -0.11 -1.93
CA GLU A 47 -1.16 -0.93 -0.84
C GLU A 47 -1.25 -2.42 -1.21
N SER A 48 -2.38 -2.85 -1.76
CA SER A 48 -2.56 -4.23 -2.21
C SER A 48 -1.67 -4.59 -3.40
N ALA A 49 -1.42 -3.66 -4.33
CA ALA A 49 -0.58 -3.94 -5.50
C ALA A 49 0.88 -4.23 -5.12
N ASP A 50 1.46 -3.46 -4.19
CA ASP A 50 2.88 -3.64 -3.85
C ASP A 50 3.12 -4.83 -2.91
N LEU A 51 2.19 -5.09 -1.97
CA LEU A 51 2.24 -6.32 -1.17
C LEU A 51 2.04 -7.58 -2.01
N ASN A 52 1.15 -7.53 -3.01
CA ASN A 52 0.96 -8.64 -3.93
C ASN A 52 2.21 -8.90 -4.79
N LYS A 53 2.90 -7.86 -5.27
CA LYS A 53 4.17 -8.02 -6.00
C LYS A 53 5.24 -8.64 -5.10
N LEU A 54 5.35 -8.22 -3.85
CA LEU A 54 6.28 -8.80 -2.89
C LEU A 54 6.00 -10.28 -2.66
N ALA A 55 4.73 -10.64 -2.41
CA ALA A 55 4.31 -12.03 -2.22
C ALA A 55 4.58 -12.89 -3.47
N GLN A 56 4.30 -12.36 -4.66
CA GLN A 56 4.60 -13.05 -5.93
C GLN A 56 6.10 -13.25 -6.14
N GLY A 57 6.93 -12.26 -5.77
CA GLY A 57 8.38 -12.39 -5.83
C GLY A 57 8.91 -13.50 -4.93
N TYR A 58 8.43 -13.58 -3.68
CA TYR A 58 8.78 -14.67 -2.78
C TYR A 58 8.31 -16.04 -3.26
N LEU A 59 7.11 -16.13 -3.84
CA LEU A 59 6.62 -17.38 -4.44
C LEU A 59 7.48 -17.81 -5.64
N ALA A 60 7.79 -16.88 -6.54
CA ALA A 60 8.58 -17.18 -7.74
C ALA A 60 10.00 -17.63 -7.41
N MET A 61 10.61 -17.04 -6.38
CA MET A 61 11.97 -17.36 -5.94
C MET A 61 12.01 -18.39 -4.80
N GLY A 62 10.87 -18.92 -4.37
CA GLY A 62 10.76 -19.73 -3.16
C GLY A 62 11.68 -20.94 -3.18
N GLN A 63 11.67 -21.71 -4.26
CA GLN A 63 12.52 -22.89 -4.42
C GLN A 63 14.02 -22.53 -4.39
N LEU A 64 14.43 -21.48 -5.11
CA LEU A 64 15.82 -21.02 -5.12
C LEU A 64 16.25 -20.57 -3.71
N ASN A 65 15.40 -19.82 -3.03
CA ASN A 65 15.68 -19.33 -1.68
C ASN A 65 15.80 -20.49 -0.67
N GLU A 66 14.99 -21.54 -0.84
CA GLU A 66 15.06 -22.76 -0.03
C GLU A 66 16.37 -23.53 -0.27
N GLU A 67 16.76 -23.74 -1.54
CA GLU A 67 18.02 -24.40 -1.90
C GLU A 67 19.25 -23.67 -1.32
N ILE A 68 19.27 -22.33 -1.42
CA ILE A 68 20.35 -21.51 -0.84
C ILE A 68 20.36 -21.62 0.69
N ALA A 69 19.20 -21.54 1.35
CA ALA A 69 19.13 -21.64 2.80
C ALA A 69 19.66 -23.01 3.30
N ASP A 70 19.30 -24.08 2.60
CA ASP A 70 19.78 -25.43 2.91
C ASP A 70 21.30 -25.55 2.73
N GLU A 71 21.86 -25.02 1.64
CA GLU A 71 23.30 -25.07 1.35
C GLU A 71 24.16 -24.40 2.44
N PHE A 72 23.68 -23.28 3.00
CA PHE A 72 24.42 -22.51 4.01
C PHE A 72 24.07 -22.87 5.46
N SER A 73 23.07 -23.72 5.69
CA SER A 73 22.59 -24.10 7.03
C SER A 73 23.70 -24.64 7.96
N ALA A 74 24.64 -25.42 7.42
CA ALA A 74 25.74 -25.99 8.19
C ALA A 74 26.76 -24.93 8.64
N SER A 75 27.06 -23.96 7.76
CA SER A 75 27.96 -22.84 8.05
C SER A 75 27.38 -21.91 9.12
N GLU A 76 26.07 -21.64 9.07
CA GLU A 76 25.38 -20.87 10.12
C GLU A 76 25.38 -21.59 11.47
N ALA A 77 25.20 -22.91 11.47
CA ALA A 77 25.23 -23.73 12.68
C ALA A 77 26.64 -23.78 13.31
N GLU A 78 27.70 -23.78 12.49
CA GLU A 78 29.09 -23.68 12.97
C GLU A 78 29.36 -22.31 13.60
N ALA A 79 29.02 -21.23 12.89
CA ALA A 79 29.19 -19.86 13.40
C ALA A 79 28.43 -19.63 14.72
N SER A 80 27.17 -20.07 14.79
CA SER A 80 26.33 -19.96 15.99
C SER A 80 26.90 -20.70 17.22
N ARG A 81 27.72 -21.73 17.00
CA ARG A 81 28.39 -22.48 18.09
C ARG A 81 29.68 -21.82 18.55
N LEU A 82 30.31 -20.99 17.72
CA LEU A 82 31.54 -20.26 18.06
C LEU A 82 31.27 -18.97 18.83
N ASP A 83 30.06 -18.41 18.71
CA ASP A 83 29.58 -17.23 19.45
C ASP A 83 28.99 -17.55 20.84
N GLN A 84 29.01 -18.83 21.28
CA GLN A 84 28.60 -19.30 22.62
C GLN A 84 29.80 -19.50 23.55
#